data_AF-A0A957P451-F1
#
_entry.id   AF-A0A957P451-F1
#
_cell.length_a   1.000
_cell.length_b   1.000
_cell.length_c   1.000
_cell.angle_alpha   90.00
_cell.angle_beta   90.00
_cell.angle_gamma   90.00
#
_symmetry.space_group_name_H-M   'P 1'
#
loop_
_entity.id
_entity.type
_entity.pdbx_description
1 polymer ?
#
loop_
_entity_poly.entity_id
_entity_poly.type
_entity_poly.pdbx_seq_one_letter_code
_entity_poly.pdbx_strand_id
1 'polypeptide(L)'
;MSFIDRVDPDLRPGVEAFPPDLLDLNDIAGTRQKLASLFGALPAPVVEGVSSEDHHVPGPPGAPDVLVRVYRPDGAGMRPALLWIHGGGYVLGDIEGDDAKARTLARNVDCVVVAVEYRLAPEHPFPAPVEDCYAALKWLAANAAKLNVKA
;
A
#
# COMPACT_ATOMS: atom_id res chain seq x y z
N MET A 1 3.65 31.86 -19.36
CA MET A 1 4.19 30.60 -18.83
C MET A 1 3.07 29.58 -18.84
N SER A 2 3.26 28.47 -19.55
CA SER A 2 2.27 27.39 -19.67
C SER A 2 2.29 26.47 -18.44
N PHE A 3 1.39 25.49 -18.39
CA PHE A 3 1.42 24.46 -17.34
C PHE A 3 2.73 23.67 -17.36
N ILE A 4 3.17 23.20 -18.53
CA ILE A 4 4.34 22.32 -18.66
C ILE A 4 5.65 23.02 -18.26
N ASP A 5 5.72 24.35 -18.42
CA ASP A 5 6.89 25.14 -18.01
C ASP A 5 7.10 25.15 -16.48
N ARG A 6 6.06 24.84 -15.70
CA ARG A 6 6.09 24.76 -14.23
C ARG A 6 6.38 23.34 -13.72
N VAL A 7 6.42 22.35 -14.60
CA VAL A 7 6.76 20.96 -14.27
C VAL A 7 8.28 20.80 -14.32
N ASP A 8 8.83 20.08 -13.34
CA ASP A 8 10.24 19.69 -13.31
C ASP A 8 10.63 19.07 -14.67
N PRO A 9 11.71 19.53 -15.34
CA PRO A 9 12.13 19.00 -16.63
C PRO A 9 12.19 17.48 -16.72
N ASP A 10 12.62 16.79 -15.65
CA ASP A 10 12.76 15.34 -15.62
C ASP A 10 11.41 14.61 -15.59
N LEU A 11 10.35 15.28 -15.16
CA LEU A 11 8.98 14.74 -15.11
C LEU A 11 8.16 15.03 -16.36
N ARG A 12 8.58 15.98 -17.21
CA ARG A 12 7.80 16.39 -18.39
C ARG A 12 7.51 15.24 -19.36
N PRO A 13 8.47 14.37 -19.72
CA PRO A 13 8.18 13.25 -20.62
C PRO A 13 7.10 12.32 -20.04
N GLY A 14 7.12 12.11 -18.72
CA GLY A 14 6.13 11.30 -18.02
C GLY A 14 4.75 11.95 -18.04
N VAL A 15 4.66 13.26 -17.80
CA VAL A 15 3.39 14.02 -17.86
C VAL A 15 2.81 14.01 -19.28
N GLU A 16 3.63 14.16 -20.31
CA GLU A 16 3.18 14.14 -21.71
C GLU A 16 2.72 12.75 -22.16
N ALA A 17 3.33 11.69 -21.63
CA ALA A 17 2.95 10.31 -21.89
C ALA A 17 1.77 9.83 -21.02
N PHE A 18 1.37 10.58 -19.99
CA PHE A 18 0.34 10.18 -19.05
C PHE A 18 -1.04 10.21 -19.74
N PRO A 19 -1.76 9.07 -19.85
CA PRO A 19 -3.05 9.05 -20.50
C PRO A 19 -4.05 9.93 -19.73
N PRO A 20 -4.71 10.90 -20.37
CA PRO A 20 -5.57 11.86 -19.67
C PRO A 20 -6.81 11.20 -19.04
N ASP A 21 -7.22 10.02 -19.51
CA ASP A 21 -8.35 9.24 -19.02
C ASP A 21 -7.92 8.07 -18.10
N LEU A 22 -6.64 8.01 -17.70
CA LEU A 22 -6.15 6.93 -16.85
C LEU A 22 -6.84 6.91 -15.47
N LEU A 23 -7.19 8.09 -14.96
CA LEU A 23 -7.82 8.29 -13.65
C LEU A 23 -9.24 8.87 -13.78
N ASP A 24 -10.10 8.22 -14.56
CA ASP A 24 -11.52 8.61 -14.66
C ASP A 24 -12.33 8.13 -13.45
N LEU A 25 -12.45 8.99 -12.44
CA LEU A 25 -13.19 8.67 -11.22
C LEU A 25 -14.72 8.64 -11.39
N ASN A 26 -15.25 8.95 -12.59
CA ASN A 26 -16.67 8.69 -12.89
C ASN A 26 -16.93 7.20 -13.19
N ASP A 27 -15.88 6.46 -13.55
CA ASP A 27 -15.88 5.00 -13.71
C ASP A 27 -14.79 4.38 -12.82
N ILE A 28 -15.08 4.28 -11.52
CA ILE A 28 -14.13 3.75 -10.52
C ILE A 28 -13.76 2.30 -10.84
N ALA A 29 -14.73 1.47 -11.26
CA ALA A 29 -14.48 0.07 -11.56
C ALA A 29 -13.56 -0.09 -12.78
N GLY A 30 -13.84 0.63 -13.87
CA GLY A 30 -12.97 0.66 -15.05
C GLY A 30 -11.59 1.22 -14.73
N THR A 31 -11.50 2.28 -13.91
CA THR A 31 -10.21 2.84 -13.48
C THR A 31 -9.39 1.84 -12.67
N ARG A 32 -10.01 1.11 -11.72
CA ARG A 32 -9.33 0.02 -10.98
C ARG A 32 -8.77 -1.04 -11.94
N GLN A 33 -9.57 -1.48 -12.92
CA GLN A 33 -9.13 -2.47 -13.89
C GLN A 33 -7.99 -1.97 -14.78
N LYS A 34 -8.07 -0.72 -15.27
CA LYS A 34 -7.02 -0.08 -16.07
C LYS A 34 -5.70 0.01 -15.29
N LEU A 35 -5.75 0.48 -14.04
CA LEU A 35 -4.57 0.59 -13.19
C LEU A 35 -3.97 -0.78 -12.86
N ALA A 36 -4.80 -1.77 -12.49
CA ALA A 36 -4.31 -3.13 -12.23
C ALA A 36 -3.63 -3.73 -13.47
N SER A 37 -4.19 -3.52 -14.66
CA SER A 37 -3.60 -3.99 -15.92
C SER A 37 -2.28 -3.27 -16.24
N LEU A 38 -2.24 -1.94 -16.06
CA LEU A 38 -1.04 -1.14 -16.31
C LEU A 38 0.09 -1.52 -15.36
N PHE A 39 -0.18 -1.61 -14.05
CA PHE A 39 0.82 -1.98 -13.05
C PHE A 39 1.23 -3.44 -13.17
N GLY A 40 0.32 -4.35 -13.52
CA GLY A 40 0.65 -5.76 -13.76
C GLY A 40 1.48 -6.00 -15.02
N ALA A 41 1.41 -5.12 -16.02
CA ALA A 41 2.23 -5.19 -17.23
C ALA A 41 3.64 -4.61 -17.06
N LEU A 42 3.85 -3.78 -16.04
CA LEU A 42 5.18 -3.26 -15.72
C LEU A 42 5.97 -4.31 -14.94
N PRO A 43 7.24 -4.57 -15.27
CA PRO A 43 8.08 -5.46 -14.47
C PRO A 43 8.17 -4.93 -13.04
N ALA A 44 7.68 -5.71 -12.08
CA ALA A 44 7.86 -5.39 -10.67
C ALA A 44 9.37 -5.48 -10.34
N PRO A 45 9.95 -4.48 -9.67
CA PRO A 45 11.31 -4.57 -9.18
C PRO A 45 11.45 -5.76 -8.24
N VAL A 46 12.38 -6.67 -8.53
CA VAL A 46 12.72 -7.75 -7.59
C VAL A 46 13.49 -7.15 -6.42
N VAL A 47 12.90 -7.21 -5.23
CA VAL A 47 13.53 -6.76 -3.99
C VAL A 47 13.91 -7.98 -3.17
N GLU A 48 15.16 -8.41 -3.30
CA GLU A 48 15.74 -9.50 -2.49
C GLU A 48 15.97 -9.07 -1.04
N GLY A 49 16.14 -10.06 -0.15
CA GLY A 49 16.47 -9.83 1.26
C GLY A 49 15.26 -9.46 2.13
N VAL A 50 14.03 -9.65 1.62
CA VAL A 50 12.79 -9.37 2.35
C VAL A 50 11.79 -10.49 2.12
N SER A 51 11.39 -11.15 3.21
CA SER A 51 10.27 -12.10 3.22
C SER A 51 8.94 -11.36 3.45
N SER A 52 7.83 -11.95 3.00
CA SER A 52 6.48 -11.40 3.20
C SER A 52 5.52 -12.51 3.61
N GLU A 53 4.57 -12.18 4.50
CA GLU A 53 3.54 -13.10 4.98
C GLU A 53 2.22 -12.37 5.17
N ASP A 54 1.12 -13.02 4.75
CA ASP A 54 -0.23 -12.49 4.88
C ASP A 54 -0.88 -12.95 6.19
N HIS A 55 -1.55 -12.02 6.86
CA HIS A 55 -2.33 -12.26 8.06
C HIS A 55 -3.72 -11.64 7.90
N HIS A 56 -4.75 -12.36 8.35
CA HIS A 56 -6.08 -11.80 8.53
C HIS A 56 -6.22 -11.39 10.00
N VAL A 57 -6.43 -10.11 10.24
CA VAL A 57 -6.48 -9.53 11.59
C VAL A 57 -7.91 -9.10 11.93
N PRO A 58 -8.34 -9.20 13.20
CA PRO A 58 -9.69 -8.81 13.57
C PRO A 58 -9.99 -7.36 13.16
N GLY A 59 -11.03 -7.19 12.33
CA GLY A 59 -11.50 -5.88 11.92
C GLY A 59 -12.31 -5.15 12.99
N PRO A 60 -12.86 -3.97 12.67
CA PRO A 60 -13.80 -3.25 13.53
C PRO A 60 -15.02 -4.11 13.90
N PRO A 61 -15.71 -3.83 15.02
CA PRO A 61 -16.90 -4.58 15.41
C PRO A 61 -17.96 -4.63 14.29
N GLY A 62 -18.33 -5.83 13.86
CA GLY A 62 -19.31 -6.05 12.79
C GLY A 62 -18.75 -5.93 11.37
N ALA A 63 -17.45 -5.70 11.20
CA ALA A 63 -16.75 -5.73 9.92
C ALA A 63 -16.02 -7.08 9.73
N PRO A 64 -15.66 -7.44 8.47
CA PRO A 64 -14.79 -8.58 8.22
C PRO A 64 -13.37 -8.36 8.79
N ASP A 65 -12.58 -9.43 8.82
CA ASP A 65 -11.15 -9.33 9.09
C ASP A 65 -10.44 -8.48 8.03
N VAL A 66 -9.40 -7.75 8.46
CA VAL A 66 -8.55 -6.93 7.60
C VAL A 66 -7.35 -7.76 7.19
N LEU A 67 -7.08 -7.87 5.90
CA LEU A 67 -5.85 -8.46 5.41
C LEU A 67 -4.69 -7.47 5.63
N VAL A 68 -3.61 -7.98 6.23
CA VAL A 68 -2.34 -7.26 6.31
C VAL A 68 -1.22 -8.14 5.76
N ARG A 69 -0.28 -7.53 5.03
CA ARG A 69 0.94 -8.18 4.58
C ARG A 69 2.12 -7.67 5.39
N VAL A 70 2.82 -8.57 6.06
CA VAL A 70 3.98 -8.25 6.89
C VAL A 70 5.25 -8.56 6.11
N TYR A 71 6.05 -7.53 5.86
CA TYR A 71 7.35 -7.62 5.22
C TYR A 71 8.46 -7.56 6.26
N ARG A 72 9.39 -8.50 6.19
CA ARG A 72 10.48 -8.65 7.14
C ARG A 72 11.81 -8.73 6.41
N PRO A 73 12.76 -7.81 6.68
CA PRO A 73 14.12 -7.94 6.22
C PRO A 73 14.72 -9.24 6.76
N ASP A 74 15.50 -9.93 5.93
CA ASP A 74 16.17 -11.16 6.32
C ASP A 74 17.14 -10.91 7.49
N GLY A 75 17.42 -11.97 8.25
CA GLY A 75 18.27 -11.90 9.44
C GLY A 75 17.50 -11.69 10.75
N ALA A 76 18.20 -11.97 11.85
CA ALA A 76 17.62 -12.00 13.19
C ALA A 76 17.69 -10.64 13.88
N GLY A 77 16.74 -10.41 14.78
CA GLY A 77 16.72 -9.24 15.66
C GLY A 77 15.39 -8.51 15.65
N MET A 78 15.14 -7.76 16.73
CA MET A 78 13.99 -6.87 16.78
C MET A 78 14.26 -5.62 15.94
N ARG A 79 13.26 -5.10 15.24
CA ARG A 79 13.35 -3.92 14.35
C ARG A 79 12.23 -2.90 14.64
N PRO A 80 12.38 -1.61 14.30
CA PRO A 80 11.22 -0.72 14.30
C PRO A 80 10.14 -1.22 13.33
N ALA A 81 8.91 -0.77 13.50
CA ALA A 81 7.82 -1.08 12.58
C ALA A 81 7.33 0.16 11.81
N LEU A 82 6.87 -0.08 10.59
CA LEU A 82 6.16 0.87 9.75
C LEU A 82 4.79 0.27 9.39
N LEU A 83 3.70 0.94 9.76
CA LEU A 83 2.39 0.63 9.20
C LEU A 83 2.26 1.35 7.86
N TRP A 84 2.11 0.58 6.78
CA TRP A 84 1.96 1.11 5.42
C TRP A 84 0.48 1.11 5.02
N ILE A 85 -0.01 2.26 4.60
CA ILE A 85 -1.37 2.46 4.10
C ILE A 85 -1.22 2.96 2.67
N HIS A 86 -1.68 2.18 1.69
CA HIS A 86 -1.53 2.53 0.29
C HIS A 86 -2.35 3.78 -0.07
N GLY A 87 -1.96 4.45 -1.15
CA GLY A 87 -2.68 5.60 -1.69
C GLY A 87 -3.90 5.19 -2.53
N GLY A 88 -4.42 6.14 -3.31
CA GLY A 88 -5.54 5.90 -4.24
C GLY A 88 -6.85 6.61 -3.88
N GLY A 89 -6.79 7.62 -3.00
CA GLY A 89 -7.94 8.46 -2.70
C GLY A 89 -9.12 7.72 -2.07
N TYR A 90 -8.84 6.65 -1.29
CA TYR A 90 -9.79 5.71 -0.69
C TYR A 90 -10.58 4.84 -1.68
N VAL A 91 -10.47 5.06 -2.99
CA VAL A 91 -11.27 4.36 -4.00
C VAL A 91 -10.44 3.47 -4.91
N LEU A 92 -9.11 3.62 -4.90
CA LEU A 92 -8.16 2.87 -5.73
C LEU A 92 -7.04 2.28 -4.88
N GLY A 93 -6.24 1.41 -5.50
CA GLY A 93 -5.05 0.80 -4.89
C GLY A 93 -5.37 -0.48 -4.11
N ASP A 94 -4.33 -1.26 -3.87
CA ASP A 94 -4.32 -2.48 -3.09
C ASP A 94 -2.89 -2.74 -2.58
N ILE A 95 -2.71 -3.75 -1.74
CA ILE A 95 -1.41 -4.17 -1.23
C ILE A 95 -0.45 -4.67 -2.32
N GLU A 96 -0.97 -5.18 -3.44
CA GLU A 96 -0.13 -5.72 -4.52
C GLU A 96 0.55 -4.59 -5.31
N GLY A 97 -0.17 -3.50 -5.59
CA GLY A 97 0.36 -2.32 -6.28
C GLY A 97 1.49 -1.60 -5.54
N ASP A 98 1.58 -1.80 -4.22
CA ASP A 98 2.63 -1.24 -3.37
C ASP A 98 3.65 -2.27 -2.84
N ASP A 99 3.57 -3.55 -3.24
CA ASP A 99 4.44 -4.63 -2.73
C ASP A 99 5.94 -4.29 -2.88
N ALA A 100 6.37 -3.88 -4.08
CA ALA A 100 7.77 -3.52 -4.32
C ALA A 100 8.22 -2.30 -3.49
N LYS A 101 7.33 -1.34 -3.23
CA LYS A 101 7.62 -0.18 -2.38
C LYS A 101 7.76 -0.62 -0.91
N ALA A 102 6.83 -1.45 -0.43
CA ALA A 102 6.86 -1.97 0.93
C ALA A 102 8.12 -2.81 1.20
N ARG A 103 8.53 -3.68 0.26
CA ARG A 103 9.81 -4.40 0.34
C ARG A 103 11.01 -3.47 0.33
N THR A 104 11.02 -2.49 -0.56
CA THR A 104 12.12 -1.51 -0.65
C THR A 104 12.27 -0.74 0.66
N LEU A 105 11.17 -0.31 1.26
CA LEU A 105 11.15 0.36 2.55
C LEU A 105 11.65 -0.57 3.67
N ALA A 106 11.13 -1.79 3.76
CA ALA A 106 11.56 -2.78 4.74
C ALA A 106 13.08 -2.96 4.70
N ARG A 107 13.63 -3.19 3.50
CA ARG A 107 15.07 -3.39 3.29
C ARG A 107 15.89 -2.15 3.61
N ASN A 108 15.56 -1.02 3.00
CA ASN A 108 16.42 0.17 3.05
C ASN A 108 16.38 0.87 4.41
N VAL A 109 15.27 0.76 5.15
CA VAL A 109 15.09 1.35 6.48
C VAL A 109 15.39 0.34 7.59
N ASP A 110 15.59 -0.94 7.26
CA ASP A 110 15.76 -2.05 8.20
C ASP A 110 14.62 -2.11 9.24
N CYS A 111 13.38 -2.14 8.74
CA CYS A 111 12.17 -2.16 9.54
C CYS A 111 11.21 -3.28 9.11
N VAL A 112 10.33 -3.69 10.03
CA VAL A 112 9.18 -4.53 9.69
C VAL A 112 8.10 -3.62 9.10
N VAL A 113 7.66 -3.89 7.88
CA VAL A 113 6.55 -3.14 7.26
C VAL A 113 5.28 -3.97 7.37
N VAL A 114 4.18 -3.38 7.82
CA VAL A 114 2.85 -4.00 7.82
C VAL A 114 1.97 -3.20 6.88
N ALA A 115 1.74 -3.70 5.66
CA ALA A 115 0.84 -3.08 4.70
C ALA A 115 -0.60 -3.52 4.95
N VAL A 116 -1.54 -2.58 4.86
CA VAL A 116 -2.96 -2.81 5.14
C VAL A 116 -3.77 -2.84 3.86
N GLU A 117 -4.51 -3.91 3.64
CA GLU A 117 -5.55 -4.01 2.60
C GLU A 117 -6.87 -3.49 3.18
N TYR A 118 -7.03 -2.16 3.18
CA TYR A 118 -8.21 -1.53 3.76
C TYR A 118 -9.37 -1.54 2.76
N ARG A 119 -10.61 -1.58 3.26
CA ARG A 119 -11.80 -1.55 2.39
C ARG A 119 -11.92 -0.22 1.65
N LEU A 120 -12.24 -0.29 0.36
CA LEU A 120 -12.35 0.89 -0.50
C LEU A 120 -13.77 1.46 -0.54
N ALA A 121 -13.85 2.78 -0.69
CA ALA A 121 -15.05 3.46 -1.15
C ALA A 121 -15.20 3.29 -2.69
N PRO A 122 -16.42 3.43 -3.24
CA PRO A 122 -17.68 3.77 -2.58
C PRO A 122 -18.39 2.61 -1.87
N GLU A 123 -17.94 1.38 -2.06
CA GLU A 123 -18.56 0.19 -1.45
C GLU A 123 -18.54 0.24 0.08
N HIS A 124 -17.44 0.78 0.62
CA HIS A 124 -17.23 0.99 2.04
C HIS A 124 -16.79 2.44 2.29
N PRO A 125 -17.75 3.38 2.40
CA PRO A 125 -17.43 4.78 2.64
C PRO A 125 -16.84 4.98 4.04
N PHE A 126 -16.39 6.20 4.33
CA PHE A 126 -16.00 6.60 5.68
C PHE A 126 -17.08 6.17 6.71
N PRO A 127 -16.69 5.57 7.85
CA PRO A 127 -15.33 5.46 8.38
C PRO A 127 -14.59 4.15 8.06
N ALA A 128 -15.14 3.26 7.21
CA ALA A 128 -14.61 1.91 7.04
C ALA A 128 -13.10 1.84 6.69
N PRO A 129 -12.56 2.60 5.72
CA PRO A 129 -11.14 2.52 5.37
C PRO A 129 -10.20 2.85 6.54
N VAL A 130 -10.53 3.90 7.30
CA VAL A 130 -9.69 4.36 8.41
C VAL A 130 -9.82 3.45 9.64
N GLU A 131 -11.00 2.87 9.87
CA GLU A 131 -11.19 1.90 10.94
C GLU A 131 -10.42 0.60 10.68
N ASP A 132 -10.33 0.15 9.42
CA ASP A 132 -9.49 -1.00 9.05
C ASP A 132 -8.01 -0.73 9.31
N CYS A 133 -7.53 0.45 8.93
CA CYS A 133 -6.16 0.89 9.21
C CYS A 133 -5.89 0.95 10.72
N TYR A 134 -6.84 1.44 11.50
CA TYR A 134 -6.71 1.51 12.95
C TYR A 134 -6.75 0.12 13.61
N ALA A 135 -7.56 -0.81 13.09
CA ALA A 135 -7.58 -2.19 13.52
C ALA A 135 -6.21 -2.86 13.29
N ALA A 136 -5.63 -2.67 12.10
CA ALA A 136 -4.28 -3.13 11.77
C ALA A 136 -3.20 -2.51 12.68
N LEU A 137 -3.29 -1.21 12.97
CA LEU A 137 -2.37 -0.54 13.91
C LEU A 137 -2.43 -1.17 15.30
N LYS A 138 -3.65 -1.36 15.83
CA LYS A 138 -3.85 -1.99 17.15
C LYS A 138 -3.31 -3.41 17.18
N TRP A 139 -3.55 -4.18 16.12
CA TRP A 139 -3.04 -5.54 15.99
C TRP A 139 -1.51 -5.57 15.97
N LEU A 140 -0.88 -4.69 15.18
CA LEU A 140 0.58 -4.56 15.11
C LEU A 140 1.16 -4.27 16.51
N ALA A 141 0.62 -3.27 17.21
CA ALA A 141 1.06 -2.91 18.55
C ALA A 141 0.90 -4.07 19.55
N ALA A 142 -0.23 -4.78 19.51
CA ALA A 142 -0.50 -5.92 20.39
C ALA A 142 0.36 -7.16 20.09
N ASN A 143 0.89 -7.29 18.86
CA ASN A 143 1.68 -8.45 18.43
C ASN A 143 3.17 -8.11 18.22
N ALA A 144 3.63 -6.93 18.63
CA ALA A 144 4.99 -6.44 18.37
C ALA A 144 6.08 -7.48 18.67
N ALA A 145 6.04 -8.12 19.84
CA ALA A 145 7.00 -9.15 20.22
C ALA A 145 7.00 -10.36 19.27
N LYS A 146 5.81 -10.85 18.86
CA LYS A 146 5.69 -11.99 17.92
C LYS A 146 6.17 -11.63 16.51
N LEU A 147 6.06 -10.35 16.15
CA LEU A 147 6.50 -9.81 14.87
C LEU A 147 7.98 -9.39 14.86
N ASN A 148 8.71 -9.59 15.97
CA ASN A 148 10.08 -9.08 16.16
C ASN A 148 10.17 -7.55 15.99
N VAL A 149 9.18 -6.82 16.51
CA VAL A 149 9.12 -5.36 16.49
C VAL A 149 9.56 -4.79 17.85
N LYS A 150 10.49 -3.83 17.84
CA LYS A 150 10.94 -3.07 19.03
C LYS A 150 9.76 -2.27 19.58
N ALA A 151 9.49 -2.43 20.88
CA ALA A 151 8.52 -1.64 21.62
C ALA A 151 9.08 -0.25 21.99
#